data_AF-A0A0F2TM17-F1
#
_entry.id   AF-A0A0F2TM17-F1
#
_cell.length_a   1.000
_cell.length_b   1.000
_cell.length_c   1.000
_cell.angle_alpha   90.00
_cell.angle_beta   90.00
_cell.angle_gamma   90.00
#
_symmetry.space_group_name_H-M   'P 1'
#
loop_
_entity.id
_entity.type
_entity.pdbx_description
1 polymer ?
#
loop_
_entity_poly.entity_id
_entity_poly.type
_entity_poly.pdbx_seq_one_letter_code
_entity_poly.pdbx_strand_id
1 'polypeptide(L)'
;MFASTRTGIVNWWQTAPNGAIAGPGPVPGAQPASPPKAVLDQDGRIELAYREAGTGAMLVSYQSGLGGPWSQSQANLGGHAGVGEPAAANLGGQVVLFERNGGGGVSTTAQTAPNSGYGPWQDLGGTVLDYPTALVDGGGVLHVFAIGTDGRVYCRTGTTPTGFGGWQGLPL
;
A
#
# COMPACT_ATOMS: atom_id res chain seq x y z
N MET A 1 8.84 5.45 11.81
CA MET A 1 9.64 4.58 10.92
C MET A 1 9.20 3.14 11.10
N PHE A 2 9.17 2.35 10.03
CA PHE A 2 8.77 0.95 10.04
C PHE A 2 9.83 0.10 9.33
N ALA A 3 10.02 -1.13 9.77
CA ALA A 3 10.91 -2.07 9.08
C ALA A 3 10.42 -3.52 9.24
N SER A 4 10.55 -4.29 8.15
CA SER A 4 10.38 -5.74 8.19
C SER A 4 11.62 -6.41 8.77
N THR A 5 11.40 -7.42 9.59
CA THR A 5 12.42 -8.32 10.14
C THR A 5 12.15 -9.74 9.66
N ARG A 6 12.99 -10.70 10.05
CA ARG A 6 12.74 -12.12 9.74
C ARG A 6 11.46 -12.68 10.36
N THR A 7 10.93 -12.05 11.41
CA THR A 7 9.85 -12.61 12.22
C THR A 7 8.63 -11.71 12.34
N GLY A 8 8.66 -10.50 11.78
CA GLY A 8 7.58 -9.53 11.94
C GLY A 8 8.00 -8.12 11.54
N ILE A 9 7.14 -7.15 11.79
CA ILE A 9 7.41 -5.73 11.56
C ILE A 9 7.69 -5.04 12.90
N VAL A 10 8.62 -4.09 12.90
CA VAL A 10 8.90 -3.21 14.05
C VAL A 10 8.71 -1.75 13.67
N ASN A 11 8.37 -0.92 14.65
CA ASN A 11 8.26 0.52 14.49
C ASN A 11 9.13 1.30 15.49
N TRP A 12 9.57 2.47 15.04
CA TRP A 12 10.16 3.52 15.86
C TRP A 12 9.33 4.78 15.70
N TRP A 13 9.16 5.55 16.77
CA TRP A 13 8.31 6.73 16.79
C TRP A 13 8.93 7.85 17.61
N GLN A 14 8.50 9.09 17.37
CA GLN A 14 8.82 10.21 18.25
C GLN A 14 7.69 10.40 19.25
N THR A 15 8.01 10.74 20.50
CA THR A 15 7.01 11.04 21.55
C THR A 15 6.52 12.49 21.50
N ALA A 16 7.22 13.35 20.77
CA ALA A 16 6.83 14.71 20.43
C ALA A 16 7.40 15.08 19.06
N PRO A 17 6.79 16.02 18.31
CA PRO A 17 7.34 16.49 17.03
C PRO A 17 8.80 16.92 17.17
N ASN A 18 9.67 16.42 16.29
CA ASN A 18 11.12 16.68 16.31
C ASN A 18 11.84 16.21 17.58
N GLY A 19 11.21 15.36 18.41
CA GLY A 19 11.80 14.79 19.61
C GLY A 19 12.72 13.59 19.34
N ALA A 20 13.24 13.01 20.43
CA ALA A 20 14.00 11.78 20.37
C ALA A 20 13.16 10.62 19.81
N ILE A 21 13.82 9.69 19.12
CA ILE A 21 13.20 8.48 18.59
C ILE A 21 13.16 7.41 19.70
N ALA A 22 11.96 6.93 20.00
CA ALA A 22 11.68 5.79 20.86
C ALA A 22 11.50 4.49 20.04
N GLY A 23 11.51 3.34 20.72
CA GLY A 23 11.39 2.01 20.14
C GLY A 23 12.72 1.26 20.02
N PRO A 24 12.75 0.10 19.32
CA PRO A 24 11.65 -0.45 18.52
C PRO A 24 10.53 -1.06 19.36
N GLY A 25 9.30 -0.97 18.86
CA GLY A 25 8.14 -1.73 19.32
C GLY A 25 7.65 -2.71 18.23
N PRO A 26 7.04 -3.84 18.59
CA PRO A 26 6.47 -4.76 17.60
C PRO A 26 5.18 -4.18 17.00
N VAL A 27 5.01 -4.36 15.69
CA VAL A 27 3.70 -4.27 15.03
C VAL A 27 3.20 -5.72 14.90
N PRO A 28 2.16 -6.13 15.66
CA PRO A 28 1.66 -7.49 15.60
C PRO A 28 1.23 -7.90 14.19
N GLY A 29 1.67 -9.07 13.76
CA GLY A 29 1.15 -9.71 12.56
C GLY A 29 2.01 -10.81 11.98
N ALA A 30 1.56 -11.31 10.83
CA ALA A 30 2.25 -12.40 10.13
C ALA A 30 3.65 -11.97 9.68
N GLN A 31 4.51 -12.97 9.45
CA GLN A 31 5.87 -12.76 8.96
C GLN A 31 5.84 -12.04 7.59
N PRO A 32 6.50 -10.89 7.43
CA PRO A 32 6.48 -10.14 6.18
C PRO A 32 7.42 -10.75 5.13
N ALA A 33 7.03 -10.68 3.86
CA ALA A 33 7.82 -11.00 2.67
C ALA A 33 8.11 -9.76 1.79
N SER A 34 7.76 -8.56 2.27
CA SER A 34 8.06 -7.29 1.63
C SER A 34 8.46 -6.24 2.67
N PRO A 35 9.07 -5.12 2.25
CA PRO A 35 8.99 -3.88 3.02
C PRO A 35 7.52 -3.50 3.25
N PRO A 36 7.19 -2.88 4.38
CA PRO A 36 5.83 -2.45 4.65
C PRO A 36 5.59 -1.03 4.15
N LYS A 37 4.42 -0.81 3.53
CA LYS A 37 3.98 0.49 3.02
C LYS A 37 3.04 1.16 4.00
N ALA A 38 3.46 2.28 4.56
CA ALA A 38 2.63 3.07 5.47
C ALA A 38 1.77 4.08 4.70
N VAL A 39 0.52 4.25 5.12
CA VAL A 39 -0.41 5.26 4.62
C VAL A 39 -1.30 5.75 5.76
N LEU A 40 -1.70 7.02 5.71
CA LEU A 40 -2.68 7.57 6.65
C LEU A 40 -4.09 7.32 6.11
N ASP A 41 -4.96 6.83 6.97
CA ASP A 41 -6.39 6.84 6.71
C ASP A 41 -6.98 8.24 6.98
N GLN A 42 -8.27 8.43 6.69
CA GLN A 42 -8.97 9.69 6.87
C GLN A 42 -8.93 10.19 8.32
N ASP A 43 -9.05 9.30 9.30
CA ASP A 43 -9.01 9.66 10.73
C ASP A 43 -7.58 9.87 11.27
N GLY A 44 -6.56 9.78 10.41
CA GLY A 44 -5.16 9.92 10.75
C GLY A 44 -4.52 8.67 11.36
N ARG A 45 -5.25 7.56 11.51
CA ARG A 45 -4.64 6.27 11.88
C ARG A 45 -3.69 5.81 10.78
N ILE A 46 -2.60 5.17 11.18
CA ILE A 46 -1.68 4.55 10.22
C ILE A 46 -2.23 3.18 9.84
N GLU A 47 -2.30 2.93 8.54
CA GLU A 47 -2.38 1.59 7.96
C GLU A 47 -1.03 1.18 7.37
N LEU A 48 -0.70 -0.10 7.49
CA LEU A 48 0.56 -0.67 7.07
C LEU A 48 0.29 -1.90 6.20
N ALA A 49 0.44 -1.74 4.89
CA ALA A 49 0.26 -2.78 3.91
C ALA A 49 1.58 -3.54 3.67
N TYR A 50 1.55 -4.86 3.64
CA TYR A 50 2.73 -5.70 3.38
C TYR A 50 2.32 -7.09 2.88
N ARG A 51 3.25 -7.80 2.25
CA ARG A 51 3.01 -9.19 1.81
C ARG A 51 3.32 -10.19 2.93
N GLU A 52 2.51 -11.21 3.07
CA GLU A 52 2.73 -12.34 3.97
C GLU A 52 3.73 -13.35 3.38
N ALA A 53 4.64 -13.85 4.22
CA ALA A 53 5.57 -14.92 3.85
C ALA A 53 4.85 -16.26 3.62
N GLY A 54 5.25 -16.96 2.56
CA GLY A 54 4.68 -18.26 2.18
C GLY A 54 3.44 -18.17 1.28
N THR A 55 2.58 -17.17 1.47
CA THR A 55 1.35 -16.99 0.65
C THR A 55 1.48 -15.86 -0.37
N GLY A 56 2.26 -14.83 -0.06
CA GLY A 56 2.33 -13.59 -0.84
C GLY A 56 1.08 -12.70 -0.72
N ALA A 57 0.09 -13.07 0.11
CA ALA A 57 -1.13 -12.30 0.31
C ALA A 57 -0.84 -10.91 0.88
N MET A 58 -1.62 -9.93 0.46
CA MET A 58 -1.59 -8.57 1.01
C MET A 58 -2.29 -8.56 2.37
N LEU A 59 -1.54 -8.17 3.40
CA LEU A 59 -2.05 -7.92 4.75
C LEU A 59 -2.01 -6.43 5.07
N VAL A 60 -2.98 -5.97 5.85
CA VAL A 60 -2.98 -4.64 6.44
C VAL A 60 -3.03 -4.74 7.96
N SER A 61 -1.96 -4.27 8.61
CA SER A 61 -1.97 -3.93 10.04
C SER A 61 -2.37 -2.46 10.20
N TYR A 62 -3.12 -2.13 11.24
CA TYR A 62 -3.60 -0.77 11.42
C TYR A 62 -3.62 -0.36 12.89
N GLN A 63 -3.47 0.93 13.17
CA GLN A 63 -3.74 1.45 14.51
C GLN A 63 -5.25 1.48 14.77
N SER A 64 -5.68 1.12 15.98
CA SER A 64 -7.10 1.15 16.37
C SER A 64 -7.67 2.57 16.55
N GLY A 65 -6.83 3.59 16.38
CA GLY A 65 -7.11 5.01 16.46
C GLY A 65 -5.81 5.81 16.36
N LEU A 66 -5.88 7.12 16.24
CA LEU A 66 -4.71 7.99 16.13
C LEU A 66 -3.75 7.79 17.32
N GLY A 67 -2.55 7.28 17.06
CA GLY A 67 -1.55 7.00 18.11
C GLY A 67 -1.92 5.85 19.04
N GLY A 68 -3.00 5.12 18.76
CA GLY A 68 -3.47 3.97 19.53
C GLY A 68 -2.62 2.71 19.30
N PRO A 69 -2.97 1.61 19.99
CA PRO A 69 -2.33 0.32 19.79
C PRO A 69 -2.57 -0.20 18.36
N TRP A 70 -1.69 -1.09 17.92
CA TRP A 70 -1.85 -1.82 16.67
C TRP A 70 -2.90 -2.93 16.79
N SER A 71 -3.55 -3.24 15.68
CA SER A 71 -4.48 -4.36 15.54
C SER A 71 -3.79 -5.68 15.91
N GLN A 72 -4.48 -6.54 16.66
CA GLN A 72 -3.96 -7.86 17.02
C GLN A 72 -4.12 -8.88 15.88
N SER A 73 -5.14 -8.68 15.04
CA SER A 73 -5.37 -9.42 13.80
C SER A 73 -5.27 -8.46 12.61
N GLN A 74 -4.73 -8.94 11.50
CA GLN A 74 -4.57 -8.18 10.26
C GLN A 74 -5.79 -8.37 9.37
N ALA A 75 -6.11 -7.35 8.57
CA ALA A 75 -7.00 -7.55 7.44
C ALA A 75 -6.22 -8.34 6.37
N ASN A 76 -6.64 -9.57 6.10
CA ASN A 76 -6.11 -10.34 4.98
C ASN A 76 -6.92 -10.02 3.73
N LEU A 77 -6.31 -9.32 2.79
CA LEU A 77 -6.96 -8.87 1.56
C LEU A 77 -6.78 -9.89 0.42
N GLY A 78 -6.02 -10.97 0.62
CA GLY A 78 -5.64 -11.87 -0.46
C GLY A 78 -4.80 -11.13 -1.50
N GLY A 79 -5.21 -11.17 -2.76
CA GLY A 79 -4.53 -10.51 -3.88
C GLY A 79 -4.35 -11.43 -5.07
N HIS A 80 -3.70 -10.93 -6.11
CA HIS A 80 -3.38 -11.66 -7.34
C HIS A 80 -1.92 -12.17 -7.31
N ALA A 81 -1.45 -12.57 -6.13
CA ALA A 81 -0.07 -13.00 -5.85
C ALA A 81 0.99 -11.94 -6.24
N GLY A 82 2.25 -12.37 -6.41
CA GLY A 82 3.36 -11.51 -6.80
C GLY A 82 4.36 -11.27 -5.68
N VAL A 83 5.22 -10.27 -5.86
CA VAL A 83 6.34 -9.97 -4.97
C VAL A 83 6.52 -8.46 -4.83
N GLY A 84 7.31 -8.04 -3.85
CA GLY A 84 7.74 -6.65 -3.70
C GLY A 84 6.90 -5.79 -2.77
N GLU A 85 7.34 -4.54 -2.62
CA GLU A 85 6.67 -3.54 -1.80
C GLU A 85 5.32 -3.13 -2.41
N PRO A 86 4.24 -3.06 -1.61
CA PRO A 86 2.98 -2.46 -2.04
C PRO A 86 3.10 -0.96 -2.30
N ALA A 87 2.28 -0.42 -3.19
CA ALA A 87 2.03 1.02 -3.25
C ALA A 87 0.71 1.38 -2.58
N ALA A 88 0.62 2.60 -2.08
CA ALA A 88 -0.55 3.11 -1.38
C ALA A 88 -0.75 4.60 -1.67
N ALA A 89 -2.00 5.03 -1.73
CA ALA A 89 -2.40 6.42 -1.77
C ALA A 89 -3.71 6.61 -0.99
N ASN A 90 -4.02 7.84 -0.56
CA ASN A 90 -5.32 8.16 0.03
C ASN A 90 -6.08 9.10 -0.92
N LEU A 91 -7.22 8.66 -1.44
CA LEU A 91 -8.08 9.42 -2.35
C LEU A 91 -9.42 9.71 -1.66
N GLY A 92 -9.65 10.97 -1.32
CA GLY A 92 -10.91 11.41 -0.71
C GLY A 92 -11.22 10.74 0.63
N GLY A 93 -10.19 10.36 1.40
CA GLY A 93 -10.32 9.65 2.66
C GLY A 93 -10.33 8.13 2.53
N GLN A 94 -10.29 7.57 1.32
CA GLN A 94 -10.20 6.12 1.10
C GLN A 94 -8.77 5.73 0.76
N VAL A 95 -8.23 4.76 1.49
CA VAL A 95 -6.95 4.15 1.15
C VAL A 95 -7.11 3.27 -0.09
N VAL A 96 -6.21 3.46 -1.05
CA VAL A 96 -6.07 2.66 -2.28
C VAL A 96 -4.71 1.99 -2.27
N LEU A 97 -4.69 0.67 -2.44
CA LEU A 97 -3.49 -0.16 -2.45
C LEU A 97 -3.26 -0.75 -3.83
N PHE A 98 -2.00 -0.84 -4.21
CA PHE A 98 -1.56 -1.41 -5.47
C PHE A 98 -0.47 -2.46 -5.23
N GLU A 99 -0.44 -3.46 -6.08
CA GLU A 99 0.58 -4.50 -6.04
C GLU A 99 1.10 -4.83 -7.44
N ARG A 100 2.38 -5.21 -7.54
CA ARG A 100 2.86 -5.97 -8.70
C ARG A 100 2.36 -7.40 -8.58
N ASN A 101 1.46 -7.81 -9.46
CA ASN A 101 0.78 -9.09 -9.36
C ASN A 101 1.60 -10.26 -9.95
N GLY A 102 1.16 -11.50 -9.71
CA GLY A 102 1.81 -12.73 -10.20
C GLY A 102 1.83 -12.88 -11.72
N GLY A 103 0.93 -12.19 -12.43
CA GLY A 103 0.91 -12.10 -13.90
C GLY A 103 1.93 -11.11 -14.46
N GLY A 104 2.64 -10.37 -13.60
CA GLY A 104 3.62 -9.35 -14.00
C GLY A 104 3.03 -7.98 -14.27
N GLY A 105 1.72 -7.79 -14.08
CA GLY A 105 1.04 -6.49 -14.18
C GLY A 105 0.85 -5.81 -12.82
N VAL A 106 -0.10 -4.89 -12.75
CA VAL A 106 -0.49 -4.20 -11.51
C VAL A 106 -1.93 -4.55 -11.15
N SER A 107 -2.20 -4.89 -9.90
CA SER A 107 -3.57 -4.98 -9.36
C SER A 107 -3.82 -3.86 -8.35
N THR A 108 -5.09 -3.50 -8.16
CA THR A 108 -5.54 -2.50 -7.19
C THR A 108 -6.67 -3.02 -6.32
N THR A 109 -6.74 -2.56 -5.07
CA THR A 109 -7.91 -2.63 -4.20
C THR A 109 -8.03 -1.32 -3.43
N ALA A 110 -9.22 -1.01 -2.94
CA ALA A 110 -9.48 0.20 -2.17
C ALA A 110 -10.43 -0.07 -1.02
N GLN A 111 -10.35 0.75 0.02
CA GLN A 111 -11.42 0.83 1.01
C GLN A 111 -12.75 1.15 0.32
N THR A 112 -13.84 0.56 0.78
CA THR A 112 -15.18 0.77 0.23
C THR A 112 -15.83 2.08 0.69
N ALA A 113 -15.33 2.64 1.79
CA ALA A 113 -15.61 3.96 2.33
C ALA A 113 -14.43 4.40 3.21
N PRO A 114 -14.31 5.69 3.58
CA PRO A 114 -13.27 6.11 4.52
C PRO A 114 -13.32 5.32 5.84
N ASN A 115 -12.15 4.90 6.35
CA ASN A 115 -12.01 4.12 7.58
C ASN A 115 -12.75 2.75 7.58
N SER A 116 -12.99 2.15 6.42
CA SER A 116 -13.67 0.86 6.29
C SER A 116 -12.75 -0.27 5.82
N GLY A 117 -13.32 -1.47 5.69
CA GLY A 117 -12.67 -2.58 5.00
C GLY A 117 -12.49 -2.32 3.50
N TYR A 118 -11.76 -3.24 2.86
CA TYR A 118 -11.40 -3.17 1.44
C TYR A 118 -12.36 -3.97 0.56
N GLY A 119 -12.51 -3.50 -0.68
CA GLY A 119 -13.26 -4.18 -1.74
C GLY A 119 -12.45 -5.29 -2.42
N PRO A 120 -13.03 -5.92 -3.46
CA PRO A 120 -12.34 -6.92 -4.26
C PRO A 120 -11.15 -6.32 -5.03
N TRP A 121 -10.19 -7.16 -5.38
CA TRP A 121 -9.08 -6.78 -6.26
C TRP A 121 -9.53 -6.62 -7.70
N GLN A 122 -8.97 -5.63 -8.37
CA GLN A 122 -9.11 -5.38 -9.81
C GLN A 122 -7.73 -5.47 -10.46
N ASP A 123 -7.59 -6.28 -11.51
CA ASP A 123 -6.39 -6.30 -12.33
C ASP A 123 -6.38 -5.09 -13.28
N LEU A 124 -5.32 -4.28 -13.19
CA LEU A 124 -5.07 -3.13 -14.06
C LEU A 124 -4.23 -3.53 -15.29
N GLY A 125 -3.82 -4.79 -15.40
CA GLY A 125 -3.05 -5.33 -16.51
C GLY A 125 -1.69 -4.64 -16.67
N GLY A 126 -1.18 -4.67 -17.89
CA GLY A 126 0.18 -4.23 -18.22
C GLY A 126 1.23 -5.29 -17.89
N THR A 127 2.50 -4.94 -18.15
CA THR A 127 3.66 -5.76 -17.80
C THR A 127 4.74 -4.82 -17.27
N VAL A 128 5.11 -5.01 -16.01
CA VAL A 128 5.97 -4.08 -15.28
C VAL A 128 7.25 -4.77 -14.78
N LEU A 129 8.37 -4.06 -14.90
CA LEU A 129 9.69 -4.52 -14.46
C LEU A 129 9.89 -4.39 -12.94
N ASP A 130 9.29 -3.36 -12.36
CA ASP A 130 9.47 -3.01 -10.95
C ASP A 130 8.12 -2.81 -10.24
N TYR A 131 8.16 -2.48 -8.95
CA TYR A 131 6.98 -2.25 -8.13
C TYR A 131 6.33 -0.91 -8.48
N PRO A 132 4.99 -0.83 -8.47
CA PRO A 132 4.31 0.42 -8.76
C PRO A 132 4.57 1.46 -7.66
N THR A 133 4.37 2.73 -7.97
CA THR A 133 4.24 3.82 -6.99
C THR A 133 2.97 4.60 -7.26
N ALA A 134 2.33 5.14 -6.23
CA ALA A 134 1.05 5.83 -6.36
C ALA A 134 1.01 7.10 -5.51
N LEU A 135 0.29 8.11 -5.99
CA LEU A 135 0.05 9.37 -5.29
C LEU A 135 -1.25 10.02 -5.77
N VAL A 136 -1.84 10.88 -4.94
CA VAL A 136 -2.93 11.77 -5.36
C VAL A 136 -2.35 13.18 -5.52
N ASP A 137 -2.64 13.81 -6.65
CA ASP A 137 -2.19 15.18 -6.93
C ASP A 137 -3.08 16.24 -6.28
N GLY A 138 -2.69 17.51 -6.39
CA GLY A 138 -3.46 18.63 -5.84
C GLY A 138 -4.85 18.84 -6.46
N GLY A 139 -5.14 18.20 -7.60
CA GLY A 139 -6.44 18.20 -8.26
C GLY A 139 -7.35 17.05 -7.81
N GLY A 140 -6.89 16.19 -6.90
CA GLY A 140 -7.64 15.02 -6.47
C GLY A 140 -7.62 13.87 -7.48
N VAL A 141 -6.64 13.84 -8.39
CA VAL A 141 -6.45 12.73 -9.33
C VAL A 141 -5.45 11.76 -8.74
N LEU A 142 -5.83 10.48 -8.70
CA LEU A 142 -4.94 9.38 -8.35
C LEU A 142 -4.09 9.02 -9.56
N HIS A 143 -2.78 8.96 -9.37
CA HIS A 143 -1.79 8.51 -10.33
C HIS A 143 -1.13 7.25 -9.81
N VAL A 144 -1.03 6.22 -10.64
CA VAL A 144 -0.16 5.06 -10.43
C VAL A 144 0.86 4.99 -11.54
N PHE A 145 2.13 4.88 -11.17
CA PHE A 145 3.27 4.81 -12.08
C PHE A 145 3.92 3.44 -12.01
N ALA A 146 4.41 2.98 -13.15
CA ALA A 146 5.21 1.76 -13.26
C ALA A 146 6.23 1.85 -14.38
N ILE A 147 7.28 1.03 -14.30
CA ILE A 147 8.29 0.90 -15.36
C ILE A 147 7.89 -0.26 -16.27
N GLY A 148 7.66 0.03 -17.55
CA GLY A 148 7.36 -0.98 -18.56
C GLY A 148 8.59 -1.81 -18.94
N THR A 149 8.39 -2.90 -19.66
CA THR A 149 9.48 -3.79 -20.12
C THR A 149 10.43 -3.14 -21.12
N ASP A 150 10.05 -2.00 -21.70
CA ASP A 150 10.88 -1.16 -22.55
C ASP A 150 11.71 -0.12 -21.76
N GLY A 151 11.66 -0.16 -20.43
CA GLY A 151 12.36 0.76 -19.54
C GLY A 151 11.74 2.15 -19.44
N ARG A 152 10.55 2.38 -20.03
CA ARG A 152 9.85 3.67 -19.94
C ARG A 152 8.91 3.71 -18.74
N VAL A 153 8.65 4.92 -18.27
CA VAL A 153 7.65 5.16 -17.23
C VAL A 153 6.27 5.28 -17.86
N TYR A 154 5.32 4.53 -17.31
CA TYR A 154 3.91 4.61 -17.64
C TYR A 154 3.14 5.14 -16.44
N CYS A 155 2.08 5.90 -16.70
CA CYS A 155 1.12 6.37 -15.72
C CYS A 155 -0.27 5.87 -16.08
N ARG A 156 -1.06 5.52 -15.06
CA ARG A 156 -2.49 5.28 -15.17
C ARG A 156 -3.19 6.13 -14.12
N THR A 157 -4.27 6.80 -14.51
CA THR A 157 -4.96 7.77 -13.65
C THR A 157 -6.41 7.40 -13.38
N GLY A 158 -6.94 7.91 -12.26
CA GLY A 158 -8.33 7.74 -11.85
C GLY A 158 -8.82 8.87 -10.95
N THR A 159 -10.11 9.15 -10.98
CA THR A 159 -10.77 10.13 -10.09
C THR A 159 -11.61 9.46 -9.00
N THR A 160 -11.72 8.13 -9.04
CA THR A 160 -12.34 7.33 -7.99
C THR A 160 -11.40 6.19 -7.59
N PRO A 161 -11.56 5.60 -6.39
CA PRO A 161 -10.63 4.57 -5.89
C PRO A 161 -10.52 3.32 -6.78
N THR A 162 -11.50 3.07 -7.66
CA THR A 162 -11.56 1.88 -8.55
C THR A 162 -11.76 2.26 -10.03
N GLY A 163 -11.90 3.54 -10.36
CA GLY A 163 -12.17 4.02 -11.70
C GLY A 163 -10.91 4.54 -12.38
N PHE A 164 -10.22 3.67 -13.13
CA PHE A 164 -8.97 4.02 -13.81
C PHE A 164 -9.09 3.99 -15.34
N GLY A 165 -8.49 4.99 -16.01
CA GLY A 165 -8.27 5.01 -17.46
C GLY A 165 -7.25 3.95 -17.91
N GLY A 166 -6.77 3.98 -19.16
CA GLY A 166 -5.72 3.06 -19.63
C GLY A 166 -4.30 3.50 -19.19
N TRP A 167 -3.30 2.61 -19.35
CA TRP A 167 -1.89 2.96 -19.20
C TRP A 167 -1.44 3.93 -20.30
N GLN A 168 -0.74 4.99 -19.92
CA GLN A 168 -0.22 6.04 -20.79
C GLN A 168 1.30 6.14 -20.61
N GLY A 169 2.05 6.07 -21.70
CA GLY A 169 3.49 6.31 -21.66
C GLY A 169 3.79 7.77 -21.39
N LEU A 170 4.73 8.05 -20.49
CA LEU A 170 5.19 9.41 -20.26
C LEU A 170 6.26 9.79 -21.29
N PRO A 171 6.24 11.04 -21.81
CA PRO A 171 7.30 11.51 -22.67
C PRO A 171 8.63 11.55 -21.91
N LEU A 172 9.71 11.23 -22.63
CA LEU A 172 11.09 11.43 -22.20
C LEU A 172 11.54 12.86 -22.47
#